data_AF-A0A944XKD6-F1
#
_entry.id   AF-A0A944XKD6-F1
#
_cell.length_a   1.000
_cell.length_b   1.000
_cell.length_c   1.000
_cell.angle_alpha   90.00
_cell.angle_beta   90.00
_cell.angle_gamma   90.00
#
_symmetry.space_group_name_H-M   'P 1'
#
loop_
_entity.id
_entity.type
_entity.pdbx_description
1 polymer ?
#
loop_
_entity_poly.entity_id
_entity_poly.type
_entity_poly.pdbx_seq_one_letter_code
_entity_poly.pdbx_strand_id
1 'polypeptide(L)'
;MKKLGFIVPIAALLLLIGAGCSGDPASKVYSFDVTVKNVSENAPQQPLSPGVCIVETGDKSLLDLDGTLAPSDLETLAEYGEPAPFASYLGNQENIVAIQVIGQPTLPGEEFTFSLDVTGEHAQTAKLSCIRMGVATNDLVAVVNNMRLFDNQGEPVESTKEALNWDTGFEENSALGSGFDGGQPDPSRGGDNVENGTETDPQEAVKQHPQLSETIMQVGVTPAS
;
A
#
# COMPACT_ATOMS: atom_id res chain seq x y z
N MET A 1 -20.05 3.78 27.82
CA MET A 1 -20.26 2.47 27.16
C MET A 1 -18.95 2.12 26.46
N LYS A 2 -18.24 1.07 26.90
CA LYS A 2 -16.93 0.69 26.35
C LYS A 2 -17.16 -0.13 25.08
N LYS A 3 -16.73 0.38 23.92
CA LYS A 3 -16.69 -0.41 22.68
C LYS A 3 -15.56 -1.44 22.82
N LEU A 4 -15.92 -2.71 22.86
CA LEU A 4 -15.02 -3.84 22.89
C LEU A 4 -14.54 -4.06 21.44
N GLY A 5 -13.29 -3.71 21.14
CA GLY A 5 -12.67 -3.99 19.84
C GLY A 5 -12.47 -5.49 19.70
N PHE A 6 -13.08 -6.08 18.67
CA PHE A 6 -12.80 -7.46 18.26
C PHE A 6 -11.48 -7.44 17.48
N ILE A 7 -10.43 -7.99 18.08
CA ILE A 7 -9.23 -8.41 17.35
C ILE A 7 -9.56 -9.82 16.83
N VAL A 8 -9.60 -9.99 15.51
CA VAL A 8 -9.65 -11.31 14.89
C VAL A 8 -8.21 -11.71 14.56
N PRO A 9 -7.58 -12.63 15.31
CA PRO A 9 -6.34 -13.22 14.85
C PRO A 9 -6.70 -14.22 13.75
N ILE A 10 -6.32 -13.92 12.51
CA ILE A 10 -6.29 -14.94 11.44
C ILE A 10 -5.09 -15.83 11.78
N ALA A 11 -5.34 -16.89 12.54
CA ALA A 11 -4.36 -17.96 12.74
C ALA A 11 -4.35 -18.83 11.48
N ALA A 12 -3.31 -18.70 10.66
CA ALA A 12 -3.03 -19.62 9.58
C ALA A 12 -2.74 -21.01 10.18
N LEU A 13 -3.66 -21.95 10.00
CA LEU A 13 -3.51 -23.33 10.42
C LEU A 13 -2.72 -24.10 9.34
N LEU A 14 -1.40 -24.16 9.45
CA LEU A 14 -0.60 -25.07 8.63
C LEU A 14 -0.67 -26.50 9.20
N LEU A 15 -1.30 -27.41 8.44
CA LEU A 15 -1.19 -28.85 8.67
C LEU A 15 0.21 -29.32 8.23
N LEU A 16 1.05 -29.70 9.19
CA LEU A 16 2.31 -30.41 8.94
C LEU A 16 2.03 -31.90 8.77
N ILE A 17 2.16 -32.41 7.54
CA ILE A 17 2.28 -33.84 7.25
C ILE A 17 3.76 -34.13 6.96
N GLY A 18 4.33 -35.08 7.72
CA GLY A 18 5.75 -35.38 7.73
C GLY A 18 6.27 -36.28 6.61
N ALA A 19 7.57 -36.11 6.37
CA ALA A 19 8.59 -37.06 5.90
C ALA A 19 8.41 -37.78 4.54
N GLY A 20 9.13 -37.28 3.52
CA GLY A 20 9.44 -38.00 2.29
C GLY A 20 10.33 -37.16 1.36
N CYS A 21 11.34 -37.79 0.75
CA CYS A 21 12.43 -37.21 -0.03
C CYS A 21 12.05 -36.23 -1.16
N SER A 22 12.97 -35.29 -1.46
CA SER A 22 12.86 -34.13 -2.35
C SER A 22 11.69 -33.22 -2.01
N GLY A 23 11.93 -32.21 -1.17
CA GLY A 23 10.92 -31.22 -0.84
C GLY A 23 10.36 -30.62 -2.12
N ASP A 24 9.04 -30.72 -2.29
CA ASP A 24 8.33 -30.08 -3.38
C ASP A 24 8.68 -28.58 -3.33
N PRO A 25 9.30 -28.00 -4.38
CA PRO A 25 9.62 -26.57 -4.38
C PRO A 25 8.39 -25.70 -4.10
N ALA A 26 7.17 -26.16 -4.41
CA ALA A 26 5.95 -25.46 -4.07
C ALA A 26 5.70 -25.34 -2.55
N SER A 27 6.19 -26.30 -1.77
CA SER A 27 6.05 -26.34 -0.29
C SER A 27 7.09 -25.50 0.46
N LYS A 28 8.10 -24.97 -0.25
CA LYS A 28 9.10 -24.08 0.34
C LYS A 28 8.44 -22.76 0.74
N VAL A 29 8.83 -22.20 1.86
CA VAL A 29 8.44 -20.85 2.29
C VAL A 29 9.66 -19.96 2.21
N TYR A 30 9.51 -18.81 1.57
CA TYR A 30 10.51 -17.76 1.46
C TYR A 30 10.08 -16.57 2.30
N SER A 31 10.93 -16.17 3.23
CA SER A 31 10.69 -15.01 4.09
C SER A 31 11.47 -13.81 3.58
N PHE A 32 10.86 -12.63 3.66
CA PHE A 32 11.45 -11.36 3.26
C PHE A 32 11.23 -10.32 4.34
N ASP A 33 12.25 -9.50 4.58
CA ASP A 33 12.10 -8.26 5.33
C ASP A 33 11.81 -7.11 4.36
N VAL A 34 10.72 -6.40 4.62
CA VAL A 34 10.24 -5.29 3.79
C VAL A 34 10.34 -4.01 4.59
N THR A 35 11.01 -3.01 4.03
CA THR A 35 11.13 -1.67 4.59
C THR A 35 10.38 -0.67 3.72
N VAL A 36 9.44 0.05 4.32
CA VAL A 36 8.72 1.16 3.69
C VAL A 36 9.22 2.44 4.32
N LYS A 37 9.99 3.23 3.57
CA LYS A 37 10.60 4.47 4.03
C LYS A 37 9.88 5.69 3.47
N ASN A 38 9.63 6.67 4.32
CA ASN A 38 9.29 8.02 3.89
C ASN A 38 10.58 8.79 3.59
N VAL A 39 10.85 9.04 2.30
CA VAL A 39 12.10 9.67 1.84
C VAL A 39 12.00 11.20 1.71
N SER A 40 10.90 11.78 2.18
CA SER A 40 10.56 13.19 2.01
C SER A 40 11.19 14.13 3.08
N GLU A 41 12.33 13.73 3.65
CA GLU A 41 13.00 14.40 4.78
C GLU A 41 13.50 15.83 4.48
N ASN A 42 13.79 16.14 3.21
CA ASN A 42 14.35 17.43 2.80
C ASN A 42 13.30 18.37 2.17
N ALA A 43 12.45 17.86 1.27
CA ALA A 43 11.30 18.55 0.68
C ALA A 43 10.52 17.61 -0.27
N PRO A 44 9.19 17.74 -0.38
CA PRO A 44 8.31 18.36 0.62
C PRO A 44 8.35 17.53 1.91
N GLN A 45 8.26 18.13 3.10
CA GLN A 45 8.20 17.36 4.35
C GLN A 45 6.81 16.73 4.48
N GLN A 46 6.59 15.63 3.76
CA GLN A 46 5.29 15.04 3.48
C GLN A 46 5.08 13.77 4.32
N PRO A 47 4.28 13.81 5.41
CA PRO A 47 3.95 12.59 6.14
C PRO A 47 3.17 11.62 5.26
N LEU A 48 3.39 10.32 5.49
CA LEU A 48 2.61 9.25 4.88
C LEU A 48 1.59 8.74 5.90
N SER A 49 0.35 8.59 5.47
CA SER A 49 -0.74 7.97 6.24
C SER A 49 -0.51 6.46 6.47
N PRO A 50 -1.31 5.77 7.29
CA PRO A 50 -1.47 4.32 7.19
C PRO A 50 -1.69 3.85 5.74
N GLY A 51 -1.52 2.56 5.46
CA GLY A 51 -1.62 2.09 4.08
C GLY A 51 -1.61 0.59 3.93
N VAL A 52 -1.39 0.12 2.70
CA VAL A 52 -1.46 -1.31 2.36
C VAL A 52 -0.27 -1.70 1.50
N CYS A 53 0.35 -2.83 1.82
CA CYS A 53 1.20 -3.57 0.91
C CYS A 53 0.54 -4.91 0.58
N ILE A 54 0.67 -5.36 -0.67
CA ILE A 54 0.14 -6.61 -1.18
C ILE A 54 1.24 -7.42 -1.85
N VAL A 55 1.15 -8.74 -1.73
CA VAL A 55 1.82 -9.65 -2.65
C VAL A 55 0.78 -10.17 -3.61
N GLU A 56 1.05 -9.99 -4.90
CA GLU A 56 0.16 -10.38 -5.98
C GLU A 56 0.88 -11.25 -7.03
N THR A 57 0.12 -12.08 -7.74
CA THR A 57 0.64 -13.00 -8.77
C THR A 57 0.20 -12.65 -10.19
N GLY A 58 -0.58 -11.57 -10.34
CA GLY A 58 -1.09 -11.11 -11.63
C GLY A 58 0.00 -10.53 -12.55
N ASP A 59 -0.25 -10.58 -13.86
CA ASP A 59 0.63 -9.96 -14.85
C ASP A 59 0.67 -8.44 -14.71
N LYS A 60 -0.51 -7.83 -14.49
CA LYS A 60 -0.70 -6.41 -14.17
C LYS A 60 -0.94 -6.27 -12.67
N SER A 61 -0.33 -5.26 -12.06
CA SER A 61 -0.58 -4.93 -10.65
C SER A 61 -1.98 -4.36 -10.48
N LEU A 62 -2.67 -4.73 -9.41
CA LEU A 62 -3.91 -4.06 -8.99
C LEU A 62 -3.69 -2.60 -8.56
N LEU A 63 -2.44 -2.21 -8.29
CA LEU A 63 -2.03 -0.83 -8.01
C LEU A 63 -1.45 -0.13 -9.24
N ASP A 64 -1.57 -0.73 -10.42
CA ASP A 64 -1.32 -0.04 -11.70
C ASP A 64 -2.62 0.59 -12.20
N LEU A 65 -2.92 1.76 -11.61
CA LEU A 65 -4.18 2.48 -11.75
C LEU A 65 -4.18 3.51 -12.90
N ASP A 66 -3.03 3.79 -13.52
CA ASP A 66 -2.89 4.85 -14.52
C ASP A 66 -3.93 4.75 -15.65
N GLY A 67 -4.65 5.84 -15.88
CA GLY A 67 -5.70 5.96 -16.88
C GLY A 67 -6.97 5.16 -16.59
N THR A 68 -7.13 4.59 -15.39
CA THR A 68 -8.34 3.88 -14.96
C THR A 68 -9.11 4.67 -13.91
N LEU A 69 -10.37 4.32 -13.67
CA LEU A 69 -11.10 4.84 -12.51
C LEU A 69 -10.63 4.10 -11.26
N ALA A 70 -10.32 4.83 -10.19
CA ALA A 70 -9.99 4.23 -8.92
C ALA A 70 -11.23 3.51 -8.35
N PRO A 71 -11.08 2.30 -7.77
CA PRO A 71 -12.21 1.62 -7.12
C PRO A 71 -12.66 2.44 -5.91
N SER A 72 -13.97 2.52 -5.66
CA SER A 72 -14.54 3.30 -4.54
C SER A 72 -13.95 2.92 -3.18
N ASP A 73 -13.54 1.67 -2.98
CA ASP A 73 -12.90 1.25 -1.74
C ASP A 73 -11.54 1.94 -1.48
N LEU A 74 -10.91 2.53 -2.51
CA LEU A 74 -9.67 3.31 -2.38
C LEU A 74 -9.90 4.72 -1.84
N GLU A 75 -11.09 5.29 -2.02
CA GLU A 75 -11.45 6.67 -1.63
C GLU A 75 -11.11 6.94 -0.15
N THR A 76 -11.49 6.00 0.72
CA THR A 76 -11.22 6.14 2.16
C THR A 76 -9.73 6.20 2.52
N LEU A 77 -8.88 5.54 1.73
CA LEU A 77 -7.43 5.64 1.88
C LEU A 77 -6.91 6.94 1.27
N ALA A 78 -7.41 7.34 0.10
CA ALA A 78 -6.95 8.51 -0.66
C ALA A 78 -7.32 9.85 0.01
N GLU A 79 -8.42 9.91 0.75
CA GLU A 79 -8.89 11.14 1.41
C GLU A 79 -8.58 11.15 2.92
N TYR A 80 -8.73 10.02 3.62
CA TYR A 80 -8.63 9.95 5.09
C TYR A 80 -7.42 9.17 5.59
N GLY A 81 -6.67 8.52 4.70
CA GLY A 81 -5.60 7.62 5.11
C GLY A 81 -6.10 6.38 5.86
N GLU A 82 -7.35 5.95 5.64
CA GLU A 82 -7.95 4.76 6.25
C GLU A 82 -7.86 3.55 5.30
N PRO A 83 -6.95 2.59 5.55
CA PRO A 83 -6.67 1.50 4.61
C PRO A 83 -7.65 0.34 4.70
N ALA A 84 -8.48 0.23 5.74
CA ALA A 84 -9.25 -0.99 5.98
C ALA A 84 -10.25 -1.36 4.87
N PRO A 85 -11.04 -0.42 4.29
CA PRO A 85 -11.93 -0.73 3.18
C PRO A 85 -11.16 -1.22 1.95
N PHE A 86 -10.08 -0.52 1.57
CA PHE A 86 -9.26 -0.91 0.44
C PHE A 86 -8.56 -2.27 0.64
N ALA A 87 -8.04 -2.54 1.84
CA ALA A 87 -7.47 -3.84 2.19
C ALA A 87 -8.51 -4.97 2.09
N SER A 88 -9.76 -4.71 2.49
CA SER A 88 -10.86 -5.67 2.33
C SER A 88 -11.19 -5.91 0.85
N TYR A 89 -11.22 -4.86 0.03
CA TYR A 89 -11.41 -4.98 -1.42
C TYR A 89 -10.32 -5.84 -2.07
N LEU A 90 -9.06 -5.59 -1.73
CA LEU A 90 -7.91 -6.36 -2.21
C LEU A 90 -7.94 -7.82 -1.75
N GLY A 91 -8.38 -8.09 -0.53
CA GLY A 91 -8.50 -9.46 0.02
C GLY A 91 -9.53 -10.34 -0.70
N ASN A 92 -10.42 -9.74 -1.49
CA ASN A 92 -11.39 -10.46 -2.31
C ASN A 92 -10.91 -10.74 -3.74
N GLN A 93 -9.68 -10.35 -4.09
CA GLN A 93 -9.11 -10.55 -5.42
C GLN A 93 -8.36 -11.89 -5.49
N GLU A 94 -8.60 -12.65 -6.56
CA GLU A 94 -8.06 -14.02 -6.71
C GLU A 94 -6.53 -14.07 -6.84
N ASN A 95 -5.91 -12.97 -7.29
CA ASN A 95 -4.47 -12.87 -7.54
C ASN A 95 -3.68 -12.33 -6.33
N ILE A 96 -4.30 -12.14 -5.17
CA ILE A 96 -3.66 -11.65 -3.95
C ILE A 96 -3.31 -12.82 -3.03
N VAL A 97 -2.04 -12.92 -2.67
CA VAL A 97 -1.52 -14.03 -1.85
C VAL A 97 -1.13 -13.60 -0.44
N ALA A 98 -0.87 -12.31 -0.23
CA ALA A 98 -0.66 -11.73 1.09
C ALA A 98 -1.06 -10.25 1.12
N ILE A 99 -1.53 -9.79 2.28
CA ILE A 99 -1.86 -8.38 2.55
C ILE A 99 -1.22 -7.99 3.87
N GLN A 100 -0.48 -6.88 3.87
CA GLN A 100 0.01 -6.22 5.06
C GLN A 100 -0.62 -4.84 5.17
N VAL A 101 -1.39 -4.61 6.24
CA VAL A 101 -1.86 -3.27 6.60
C VAL A 101 -0.77 -2.57 7.42
N ILE A 102 -0.36 -1.39 6.99
CA ILE A 102 0.52 -0.48 7.74
C ILE A 102 -0.38 0.39 8.59
N GLY A 103 -0.47 0.11 9.90
CA GLY A 103 -1.46 0.74 10.79
C GLY A 103 -1.07 2.10 11.36
N GLN A 104 0.18 2.55 11.16
CA GLN A 104 0.63 3.85 11.67
C GLN A 104 1.11 4.78 10.54
N PRO A 105 0.93 6.11 10.71
CA PRO A 105 1.62 7.09 9.87
C PRO A 105 3.15 6.92 9.92
N THR A 106 3.83 7.44 8.91
CA THR A 106 5.31 7.49 8.85
C THR A 106 5.74 8.90 8.51
N LEU A 107 6.42 9.55 9.44
CA LEU A 107 6.89 10.92 9.29
C LEU A 107 8.07 10.99 8.31
N PRO A 108 8.40 12.17 7.77
CA PRO A 108 9.56 12.34 6.89
C PRO A 108 10.85 11.80 7.52
N GLY A 109 11.57 10.95 6.80
CA GLY A 109 12.80 10.29 7.23
C GLY A 109 12.60 9.01 8.05
N GLU A 110 11.38 8.71 8.50
CA GLU A 110 11.06 7.48 9.22
C GLU A 110 10.83 6.30 8.26
N GLU A 111 10.92 5.09 8.81
CA GLU A 111 10.64 3.84 8.11
C GLU A 111 9.78 2.90 8.95
N PHE A 112 9.08 2.01 8.25
CA PHE A 112 8.34 0.90 8.84
C PHE A 112 8.83 -0.40 8.23
N THR A 113 9.12 -1.39 9.07
CA THR A 113 9.57 -2.72 8.63
C THR A 113 8.60 -3.80 9.07
N PHE A 114 8.37 -4.77 8.18
CA PHE A 114 7.61 -5.98 8.46
C PHE A 114 8.20 -7.16 7.70
N SER A 115 7.91 -8.37 8.16
CA SER A 115 8.29 -9.59 7.43
C SER A 115 7.08 -10.13 6.66
N LEU A 116 7.31 -10.64 5.46
CA LEU A 116 6.31 -11.37 4.68
C LEU A 116 6.84 -12.74 4.27
N ASP A 117 5.92 -13.69 4.15
CA ASP A 117 6.21 -15.04 3.69
C ASP A 117 5.53 -15.29 2.34
N VAL A 118 6.24 -15.92 1.41
CA VAL A 118 5.72 -16.34 0.11
C VAL A 118 6.03 -17.82 -0.09
N THR A 119 5.01 -18.58 -0.49
CA THR A 119 5.17 -19.99 -0.85
C THR A 119 5.90 -20.13 -2.18
N GLY A 120 6.69 -21.20 -2.34
CA GLY A 120 7.47 -21.43 -3.54
C GLY A 120 6.65 -21.68 -4.80
N GLU A 121 5.36 -22.01 -4.64
CA GLU A 121 4.38 -22.03 -5.73
C GLU A 121 4.30 -20.67 -6.46
N HIS A 122 4.48 -19.56 -5.75
CA HIS A 122 4.39 -18.22 -6.30
C HIS A 122 5.75 -17.58 -6.62
N ALA A 123 6.86 -18.32 -6.45
CA ALA A 123 8.20 -17.75 -6.57
C ALA A 123 8.47 -17.08 -7.93
N GLN A 124 7.82 -17.48 -9.02
CA GLN A 124 8.06 -16.86 -10.33
C GLN A 124 7.08 -15.74 -10.68
N THR A 125 6.01 -15.58 -9.91
CA THR A 125 4.90 -14.66 -10.23
C THR A 125 4.69 -13.60 -9.16
N ALA A 126 5.11 -13.86 -7.92
CA ALA A 126 4.89 -12.97 -6.78
C ALA A 126 5.63 -11.64 -6.95
N LYS A 127 4.86 -10.56 -6.84
CA LYS A 127 5.33 -9.19 -6.84
C LYS A 127 4.77 -8.46 -5.63
N LEU A 128 5.57 -7.58 -5.05
CA LEU A 128 5.17 -6.67 -3.99
C LEU A 128 4.69 -5.35 -4.59
N SER A 129 3.58 -4.84 -4.08
CA SER A 129 3.07 -3.50 -4.38
C SER A 129 2.61 -2.84 -3.07
N CYS A 130 2.85 -1.55 -2.89
CA CYS A 130 2.48 -0.79 -1.70
C CYS A 130 1.86 0.55 -2.09
N ILE A 131 0.86 0.99 -1.33
CA ILE A 131 0.16 2.27 -1.49
C ILE A 131 -0.04 2.95 -0.14
N ARG A 132 0.20 4.26 -0.10
CA ARG A 132 -0.05 5.13 1.06
C ARG A 132 -0.47 6.52 0.58
N MET A 133 -1.39 7.17 1.28
CA MET A 133 -1.77 8.55 0.98
C MET A 133 -0.74 9.54 1.56
N GLY A 134 -0.45 10.61 0.83
CA GLY A 134 0.25 11.78 1.37
C GLY A 134 -0.69 12.55 2.31
N VAL A 135 -0.33 12.73 3.58
CA VAL A 135 -1.17 13.49 4.53
C VAL A 135 -1.32 14.95 4.12
N ALA A 136 -2.48 15.55 4.34
CA ALA A 136 -2.83 16.92 3.94
C ALA A 136 -2.74 17.13 2.41
N THR A 137 -3.16 16.12 1.64
CA THR A 137 -3.34 16.21 0.18
C THR A 137 -4.76 15.82 -0.21
N ASN A 138 -5.35 16.48 -1.20
CA ASN A 138 -6.73 16.26 -1.63
C ASN A 138 -7.04 14.78 -1.90
N ASP A 139 -6.24 14.10 -2.74
CA ASP A 139 -6.46 12.69 -3.04
C ASP A 139 -5.16 11.99 -3.55
N LEU A 140 -4.01 12.43 -3.05
CA LEU A 140 -2.70 11.92 -3.49
C LEU A 140 -2.35 10.60 -2.83
N VAL A 141 -1.99 9.62 -3.64
CA VAL A 141 -1.41 8.34 -3.20
C VAL A 141 -0.01 8.11 -3.77
N ALA A 142 0.93 7.74 -2.91
CA ALA A 142 2.24 7.24 -3.30
C ALA A 142 2.17 5.72 -3.51
N VAL A 143 2.57 5.25 -4.68
CA VAL A 143 2.46 3.84 -5.09
C VAL A 143 3.80 3.30 -5.57
N VAL A 144 4.22 2.19 -4.96
CA VAL A 144 5.17 1.23 -5.53
C VAL A 144 4.36 0.06 -6.07
N ASN A 145 4.55 -0.32 -7.33
CA ASN A 145 3.90 -1.50 -7.90
C ASN A 145 4.92 -2.47 -8.52
N ASN A 146 4.54 -3.73 -8.73
CA ASN A 146 5.33 -4.71 -9.49
C ASN A 146 6.80 -4.88 -9.01
N MET A 147 7.07 -4.75 -7.72
CA MET A 147 8.40 -4.96 -7.17
C MET A 147 8.70 -6.46 -7.10
N ARG A 148 9.81 -6.89 -7.68
CA ARG A 148 10.17 -8.31 -7.75
C ARG A 148 10.65 -8.81 -6.39
N LEU A 149 10.11 -9.96 -5.98
CA LEU A 149 10.59 -10.71 -4.81
C LEU A 149 11.60 -11.80 -5.20
N PHE A 150 11.56 -12.25 -6.46
CA PHE A 150 12.39 -13.33 -6.98
C PHE A 150 12.98 -12.98 -8.35
N ASP A 151 14.05 -13.67 -8.73
CA ASP A 151 14.59 -13.63 -10.09
C ASP A 151 13.81 -14.55 -11.06
N ASN A 152 14.28 -14.63 -12.31
CA ASN A 152 13.64 -15.46 -13.33
C ASN A 152 13.81 -16.97 -13.08
N GLN A 153 14.66 -17.36 -12.12
CA GLN A 153 14.88 -18.75 -11.71
C GLN A 153 14.03 -19.11 -10.48
N GLY A 154 13.34 -18.14 -9.86
CA GLY A 154 12.57 -18.34 -8.64
C GLY A 154 13.41 -18.28 -7.36
N GLU A 155 14.62 -17.71 -7.43
CA GLU A 155 15.45 -17.47 -6.25
C GLU A 155 15.15 -16.08 -5.66
N PRO A 156 15.07 -15.94 -4.32
CA PRO A 156 14.82 -14.65 -3.67
C PRO A 156 15.87 -13.60 -4.04
N VAL A 157 15.43 -12.37 -4.27
CA VAL A 157 16.33 -11.25 -4.57
C VAL A 157 16.08 -10.07 -3.66
N GLU A 158 17.14 -9.30 -3.40
CA GLU A 158 17.02 -7.97 -2.85
C GLU A 158 16.54 -7.01 -3.94
N SER A 159 15.61 -6.12 -3.60
CA SER A 159 15.14 -5.09 -4.51
C SER A 159 14.79 -3.81 -3.78
N THR A 160 14.82 -2.68 -4.49
CA THR A 160 14.38 -1.38 -3.98
C THR A 160 13.66 -0.64 -5.10
N LYS A 161 12.54 0.01 -4.79
CA LYS A 161 11.76 0.78 -5.76
C LYS A 161 11.21 2.06 -5.14
N GLU A 162 11.33 3.14 -5.89
CA GLU A 162 10.73 4.43 -5.55
C GLU A 162 9.27 4.49 -6.00
N ALA A 163 8.44 5.14 -5.20
CA ALA A 163 7.04 5.34 -5.50
C ALA A 163 6.85 6.45 -6.55
N LEU A 164 5.79 6.31 -7.34
CA LEU A 164 5.20 7.41 -8.09
C LEU A 164 3.98 7.93 -7.32
N ASN A 165 3.72 9.23 -7.44
CA ASN A 165 2.56 9.86 -6.81
C ASN A 165 1.43 10.01 -7.83
N TRP A 166 0.24 9.60 -7.43
CA TRP A 166 -0.95 9.58 -8.25
C TRP A 166 -2.05 10.40 -7.60
N ASP A 167 -2.80 11.09 -8.44
CA ASP A 167 -4.09 11.72 -8.14
C ASP A 167 -5.15 10.67 -8.49
N THR A 168 -6.02 10.37 -7.54
CA THR A 168 -7.00 9.28 -7.68
C THR A 168 -8.27 9.67 -8.42
N GLY A 169 -8.47 10.97 -8.65
CA GLY A 169 -9.61 11.54 -9.37
C GLY A 169 -10.91 11.57 -8.56
N PHE A 170 -10.86 11.38 -7.23
CA PHE A 170 -12.06 11.44 -6.37
C PHE A 170 -12.51 12.89 -6.13
N GLU A 171 -11.57 13.83 -6.02
CA GLU A 171 -11.85 15.21 -5.67
C GLU A 171 -11.14 16.23 -6.59
N GLU A 172 -11.65 17.46 -6.63
CA GLU A 172 -11.02 18.57 -7.33
C GLU A 172 -9.70 18.97 -6.64
N ASN A 173 -8.62 18.94 -7.41
CA ASN A 173 -7.29 19.31 -6.94
C ASN A 173 -7.25 20.68 -6.20
N SER A 174 -6.76 20.66 -4.96
CA SER A 174 -6.34 21.85 -4.20
C SER A 174 -4.83 22.07 -4.31
N ALA A 175 -4.34 23.24 -3.89
CA ALA A 175 -2.90 23.54 -3.93
C ALA A 175 -2.12 22.60 -2.98
N LEU A 176 -1.00 22.03 -3.42
CA LEU A 176 -0.18 21.16 -2.55
C LEU A 176 0.23 21.91 -1.27
N GLY A 177 -0.01 21.29 -0.11
CA GLY A 177 0.30 21.90 1.18
C GLY A 177 -0.67 23.01 1.60
N SER A 178 -1.86 23.10 0.96
CA SER A 178 -3.00 23.89 1.46
C SER A 178 -3.48 23.43 2.84
N GLY A 179 -2.98 22.30 3.34
CA GLY A 179 -3.30 21.77 4.65
C GLY A 179 -4.61 21.01 4.58
N PHE A 180 -5.63 21.52 5.27
CA PHE A 180 -6.97 20.97 5.27
C PHE A 180 -7.89 21.66 4.25
N ASP A 181 -7.39 22.69 3.58
CA ASP A 181 -8.16 23.37 2.53
C ASP A 181 -8.22 22.46 1.29
N GLY A 182 -9.40 21.90 1.01
CA GLY A 182 -9.70 21.09 -0.16
C GLY A 182 -9.46 19.59 0.04
N GLY A 183 -10.20 18.95 0.93
CA GLY A 183 -10.36 17.48 0.96
C GLY A 183 -10.04 16.80 2.27
N GLN A 184 -9.08 17.34 3.01
CA GLN A 184 -8.47 16.59 4.10
C GLN A 184 -9.10 16.92 5.46
N PRO A 185 -9.45 15.89 6.26
CA PRO A 185 -9.94 16.11 7.60
C PRO A 185 -8.90 16.86 8.47
N ASP A 186 -9.26 18.03 9.00
CA ASP A 186 -8.53 18.79 10.05
C ASP A 186 -8.61 18.12 11.45
N PRO A 187 -7.54 17.48 11.95
CA PRO A 187 -7.56 16.80 13.25
C PRO A 187 -7.90 17.72 14.43
N SER A 188 -7.70 19.05 14.28
CA SER A 188 -8.03 20.03 15.31
C SER A 188 -9.55 20.22 15.48
N ARG A 189 -10.34 19.85 14.47
CA ARG A 189 -11.82 19.95 14.44
C ARG A 189 -12.53 18.70 14.97
N GLY A 190 -11.80 17.63 15.28
CA GLY A 190 -12.36 16.45 15.95
C GLY A 190 -13.44 15.74 15.12
N GLY A 191 -14.61 15.48 15.72
CA GLY A 191 -15.70 14.75 15.06
C GLY A 191 -16.55 15.57 14.08
N ASP A 192 -16.35 16.90 14.01
CA ASP A 192 -17.06 17.80 13.09
C ASP A 192 -16.32 17.94 11.74
N ASN A 193 -15.43 16.99 11.49
CA ASN A 193 -14.45 17.00 10.43
C ASN A 193 -14.96 16.18 9.24
N VAL A 194 -15.85 16.83 8.48
CA VAL A 194 -16.61 16.28 7.35
C VAL A 194 -16.29 17.01 6.04
N GLU A 195 -15.18 17.74 6.02
CA GLU A 195 -14.74 18.42 4.79
C GLU A 195 -13.99 17.38 3.96
N ASN A 196 -14.56 17.11 2.78
CA ASN A 196 -14.10 16.18 1.76
C ASN A 196 -14.01 16.91 0.41
N GLY A 197 -13.52 18.16 0.45
CA GLY A 197 -13.31 18.97 -0.75
C GLY A 197 -14.55 19.09 -1.64
N THR A 198 -14.30 19.14 -2.95
CA THR A 198 -15.35 19.05 -3.99
C THR A 198 -15.14 17.75 -4.74
N GLU A 199 -16.12 16.84 -4.71
CA GLU A 199 -16.08 15.60 -5.50
C GLU A 199 -15.99 15.90 -7.00
N THR A 200 -15.21 15.10 -7.74
CA THR A 200 -15.18 15.14 -9.20
C THR A 200 -16.32 14.26 -9.75
N ASP A 201 -17.36 14.86 -10.33
CA ASP A 201 -18.50 14.14 -10.94
C ASP A 201 -18.63 14.43 -12.45
N PRO A 202 -18.40 13.43 -13.34
CA PRO A 202 -18.01 12.06 -13.03
C PRO A 202 -16.54 11.96 -12.60
N GLN A 203 -16.21 10.95 -11.79
CA GLN A 203 -14.84 10.67 -11.32
C GLN A 203 -13.83 10.76 -12.48
N GLU A 204 -12.73 11.46 -12.24
CA GLU A 204 -11.64 11.53 -13.19
C GLU A 204 -10.80 10.24 -13.20
N ALA A 205 -10.14 9.96 -14.32
CA ALA A 205 -9.21 8.85 -14.38
C ALA A 205 -7.94 9.17 -13.57
N VAL A 206 -7.44 8.15 -12.87
CA VAL A 206 -6.18 8.22 -12.12
C VAL A 206 -5.06 8.66 -13.06
N LYS A 207 -4.27 9.62 -12.61
CA LYS A 207 -3.18 10.23 -13.36
C LYS A 207 -2.04 10.61 -12.42
N GLN A 208 -0.83 10.79 -12.97
CA GLN A 208 0.29 11.23 -12.14
C GLN A 208 -0.03 12.59 -11.51
N HIS A 209 0.24 12.72 -10.21
CA HIS A 209 -0.18 13.89 -9.44
C HIS A 209 0.48 15.17 -10.00
N PRO A 210 -0.30 16.21 -10.35
CA PRO A 210 0.20 17.34 -11.14
C PRO A 210 1.17 18.25 -10.37
N GLN A 211 1.11 18.24 -9.03
CA GLN A 211 1.87 19.15 -8.17
C GLN A 211 2.97 18.48 -7.35
N LEU A 212 3.06 17.15 -7.33
CA LEU A 212 4.04 16.42 -6.52
C LEU A 212 4.69 15.31 -7.34
N SER A 213 5.83 15.64 -7.95
CA SER A 213 6.58 14.71 -8.81
C SER A 213 7.72 14.00 -8.08
N GLU A 214 8.13 14.56 -6.94
CA GLU A 214 9.20 14.08 -6.09
C GLU A 214 8.79 12.79 -5.39
N THR A 215 9.70 11.82 -5.36
CA THR A 215 9.51 10.58 -4.60
C THR A 215 9.36 10.91 -3.11
N ILE A 216 8.23 10.51 -2.51
CA ILE A 216 8.00 10.63 -1.05
C ILE A 216 8.04 9.28 -0.33
N MET A 217 7.96 8.17 -1.07
CA MET A 217 8.00 6.81 -0.52
C MET A 217 8.98 5.94 -1.31
N GLN A 218 9.75 5.13 -0.59
CA GLN A 218 10.60 4.08 -1.15
C GLN A 218 10.30 2.76 -0.43
N VAL A 219 10.28 1.66 -1.18
CA VAL A 219 10.13 0.31 -0.63
C VAL A 219 11.38 -0.49 -0.94
N GLY A 220 11.95 -1.11 0.09
CA GLY A 220 13.07 -2.05 0.03
C GLY A 220 12.60 -3.45 0.45
N VAL A 221 13.16 -4.47 -0.17
CA VAL A 221 12.94 -5.88 0.17
C VAL A 221 14.27 -6.58 0.23
N THR A 222 14.50 -7.37 1.29
CA THR A 222 15.67 -8.22 1.45
C THR A 222 15.23 -9.64 1.83
N PRO A 223 15.74 -10.70 1.20
CA PRO A 223 15.50 -12.06 1.65
C PRO A 223 15.95 -12.24 3.11
N ALA A 224 15.08 -12.80 3.95
CA ALA A 224 15.43 -13.08 5.33
C ALA A 224 16.50 -14.19 5.41
N SER A 225 17.34 -14.13 6.44
CA SER A 225 18.47 -15.05 6.67
C SER A 225 18.05 -16.44 7.15
#